data_AF-A0A524MEG0-F1
#
_entry.id   AF-A0A524MEG0-F1
#
_cell.length_a   1.000
_cell.length_b   1.000
_cell.length_c   1.000
_cell.angle_alpha   90.00
_cell.angle_beta   90.00
_cell.angle_gamma   90.00
#
_symmetry.space_group_name_H-M   'P 1'
#
loop_
_entity.id
_entity.type
_entity.pdbx_description
1 polymer ?
#
loop_
_entity_poly.entity_id
_entity_poly.type
_entity_poly.pdbx_seq_one_letter_code
_entity_poly.pdbx_strand_id
1 'polypeptide(L)'
;MPRKKRRTLAERAESIFRFIDAQPEPFPKSEFQRIGLNPTTAESWVRLIEYIQSQPRIKVTKMGASTYIEKLENKYLSMMRKRIIDSNLSFKERTDAMNDYINALLTLETIEDGRIKK
;
A
#
# COMPACT_ATOMS: atom_id res chain seq x y z
N MET A 1 28.08 0.20 28.37
CA MET A 1 27.67 0.40 26.96
C MET A 1 26.19 0.77 26.93
N PRO A 2 25.78 1.90 26.32
CA PRO A 2 24.36 2.22 26.22
C PRO A 2 23.64 1.12 25.43
N ARG A 3 22.59 0.53 25.99
CA ARG A 3 21.76 -0.47 25.30
C ARG A 3 21.23 0.18 24.02
N LYS A 4 21.58 -0.36 22.84
CA LYS A 4 20.99 0.06 21.56
C LYS A 4 19.47 0.02 21.72
N LYS A 5 18.81 1.17 21.62
CA LYS A 5 17.36 1.28 21.66
C LYS A 5 16.79 0.35 20.59
N ARG A 6 15.92 -0.58 20.99
CA ARG A 6 15.25 -1.48 20.03
C ARG A 6 14.41 -0.61 19.09
N ARG A 7 14.55 -0.82 17.79
CA ARG A 7 13.73 -0.14 16.78
C ARG A 7 12.26 -0.46 17.03
N THR A 8 11.39 0.54 16.87
CA THR A 8 9.94 0.35 16.81
C THR A 8 9.55 -0.37 15.52
N LEU A 9 8.31 -0.87 15.45
CA LEU A 9 7.80 -1.47 14.21
C LEU A 9 7.76 -0.46 13.06
N ALA A 10 7.43 0.80 13.33
CA ALA A 10 7.40 1.86 12.33
C ALA A 10 8.80 2.16 11.76
N GLU A 11 9.80 2.33 12.64
CA GLU A 11 11.21 2.53 12.22
C GLU A 11 11.74 1.32 11.44
N ARG A 12 11.30 0.11 11.78
CA ARG A 12 11.66 -1.09 11.03
C ARG A 12 11.01 -1.13 9.65
N ALA A 13 9.72 -0.82 9.55
CA ALA A 13 9.02 -0.73 8.28
C ALA A 13 9.65 0.34 7.37
N GLU A 14 9.96 1.52 7.90
CA GLU A 14 10.64 2.58 7.16
C GLU A 14 12.00 2.14 6.63
N SER A 15 12.81 1.48 7.48
CA SER A 15 14.10 0.92 7.05
C SER A 15 13.97 -0.13 5.94
N ILE A 16 12.87 -0.88 5.90
CA ILE A 16 12.59 -1.87 4.86
C ILE A 16 12.22 -1.16 3.55
N PHE A 17 11.30 -0.20 3.59
CA PHE A 17 10.89 0.51 2.37
C PHE A 17 12.01 1.38 1.78
N ARG A 18 12.82 2.05 2.61
CA ARG A 18 14.02 2.76 2.14
C ARG A 18 15.03 1.82 1.48
N PHE A 19 15.13 0.58 1.97
CA PHE A 19 16.00 -0.42 1.37
C PHE A 19 15.50 -0.87 0.00
N ILE A 20 14.21 -1.16 -0.12
CA ILE A 20 13.54 -1.56 -1.38
C ILE A 20 13.75 -0.47 -2.44
N ASP A 21 13.48 0.80 -2.09
CA ASP A 21 13.61 1.96 -2.98
C ASP A 21 15.05 2.17 -3.51
N ALA A 22 16.05 1.76 -2.73
CA ALA A 22 17.46 1.86 -3.11
C ALA A 22 17.98 0.65 -3.91
N GLN A 23 17.18 -0.41 -4.09
CA GLN A 23 17.61 -1.59 -4.87
C GLN A 23 17.32 -1.43 -6.36
N PRO A 24 18.18 -1.98 -7.24
CA PRO A 24 17.82 -2.14 -8.65
C PRO A 24 16.67 -3.15 -8.81
N GLU A 25 15.75 -2.91 -9.75
CA GLU A 25 14.60 -3.78 -10.00
C GLU A 25 14.88 -4.78 -11.15
N PRO A 26 14.57 -6.09 -11.01
CA PRO A 26 14.20 -6.80 -9.78
C PRO A 26 15.42 -7.20 -8.93
N PHE A 27 15.22 -7.41 -7.61
CA PHE A 27 16.26 -7.91 -6.71
C PHE A 27 15.79 -9.12 -5.88
N PRO A 28 16.69 -10.02 -5.47
CA PRO A 28 16.30 -11.21 -4.71
C PRO A 28 16.00 -10.89 -3.24
N LYS A 29 15.01 -11.57 -2.65
CA LYS A 29 14.65 -11.43 -1.22
C LYS A 29 15.83 -11.62 -0.26
N SER A 30 16.84 -12.41 -0.64
CA SER A 30 18.06 -12.59 0.15
C SER A 30 18.77 -11.26 0.48
N GLU A 31 18.58 -10.23 -0.34
CA GLU A 31 19.17 -8.90 -0.14
C GLU A 31 18.74 -8.24 1.17
N PHE A 32 17.57 -8.59 1.72
CA PHE A 32 17.13 -8.11 3.04
C PHE A 32 18.08 -8.49 4.19
N GLN A 33 18.97 -9.46 4.00
CA GLN A 33 20.04 -9.76 4.97
C GLN A 33 20.98 -8.57 5.18
N ARG A 34 21.17 -7.71 4.17
CA ARG A 34 22.01 -6.49 4.27
C ARG A 34 21.48 -5.50 5.30
N ILE A 35 20.18 -5.51 5.59
CA ILE A 35 19.54 -4.70 6.63
C ILE A 35 19.28 -5.49 7.92
N GLY A 36 19.87 -6.69 8.05
CA GLY A 36 19.79 -7.52 9.25
C GLY A 36 18.47 -8.28 9.41
N LEU A 37 17.73 -8.54 8.32
CA LEU A 37 16.59 -9.43 8.34
C LEU A 37 17.02 -10.86 7.97
N ASN A 38 16.75 -11.82 8.86
CA ASN A 38 16.93 -13.23 8.54
C ASN A 38 15.90 -13.70 7.50
N PRO A 39 16.12 -14.83 6.79
CA PRO A 39 15.25 -15.29 5.71
C PRO A 39 13.77 -15.42 6.09
N THR A 40 13.48 -16.01 7.25
CA THR A 40 12.10 -16.20 7.75
C THR A 40 11.41 -14.86 8.01
N THR A 41 12.13 -13.91 8.62
CA THR A 41 11.59 -12.58 8.91
C THR A 41 11.38 -11.77 7.64
N ALA A 42 12.32 -11.85 6.69
CA ALA A 42 12.19 -11.22 5.39
C ALA A 42 10.95 -11.75 4.66
N GLU A 43 10.73 -13.07 4.64
CA GLU A 43 9.53 -13.69 4.09
C GLU A 43 8.24 -13.17 4.74
N SER A 44 8.18 -13.09 6.07
CA SER A 44 7.02 -12.55 6.77
C SER A 44 6.74 -11.08 6.40
N TRP A 45 7.79 -10.26 6.27
CA TRP A 45 7.64 -8.87 5.83
C TRP A 45 7.17 -8.76 4.39
N VAL A 46 7.73 -9.54 3.47
CA VAL A 46 7.29 -9.55 2.06
C VAL A 46 5.81 -9.91 1.98
N ARG A 47 5.38 -11.01 2.62
CA ARG A 47 3.96 -11.40 2.66
C ARG A 47 3.05 -10.34 3.28
N LEU A 48 3.52 -9.67 4.33
CA LEU A 48 2.76 -8.60 4.97
C LEU A 48 2.62 -7.38 4.03
N ILE A 49 3.70 -7.01 3.33
CA ILE A 49 3.70 -5.91 2.36
C ILE A 49 2.74 -6.25 1.21
N GLU A 50 2.83 -7.45 0.64
CA GLU A 50 1.92 -7.93 -0.40
C GLU A 50 0.46 -7.89 0.06
N TYR A 51 0.20 -8.39 1.27
CA TYR A 51 -1.13 -8.33 1.87
C TYR A 51 -1.64 -6.90 1.97
N ILE A 52 -0.84 -5.97 2.51
CA ILE A 52 -1.19 -4.54 2.66
C ILE A 52 -1.45 -3.89 1.30
N GLN A 53 -0.56 -4.10 0.32
CA GLN A 53 -0.71 -3.56 -1.05
C GLN A 53 -1.99 -4.06 -1.74
N SER A 54 -2.46 -5.23 -1.33
CA SER A 54 -3.68 -5.85 -1.83
C SER A 54 -4.97 -5.36 -1.15
N GLN A 55 -4.88 -4.59 -0.06
CA GLN A 55 -6.03 -4.03 0.65
C GLN A 55 -6.46 -2.66 0.08
N PRO A 56 -7.70 -2.22 0.38
CA PRO A 56 -8.11 -0.84 0.15
C PRO A 56 -7.22 0.17 0.86
N ARG A 57 -6.85 1.25 0.15
CA ARG A 57 -6.22 2.43 0.73
C ARG A 57 -7.09 3.05 1.82
N ILE A 58 -6.43 3.53 2.88
CA ILE A 58 -7.06 4.20 4.01
C ILE A 58 -6.43 5.57 4.24
N LYS A 59 -7.21 6.48 4.81
CA LYS A 59 -6.76 7.73 5.39
C LYS A 59 -6.96 7.67 6.89
N VAL A 60 -5.96 8.13 7.64
CA VAL A 60 -6.02 8.20 9.10
C VAL A 60 -6.01 9.65 9.50
N THR A 61 -7.07 10.09 10.18
CA THR A 61 -7.23 11.48 10.61
C THR A 61 -7.35 11.52 12.14
N LYS A 62 -6.53 12.34 12.80
CA LYS A 62 -6.66 12.59 14.24
C LYS A 62 -7.56 13.79 14.47
N MET A 63 -8.56 13.65 15.34
CA MET A 63 -9.46 14.72 15.76
C MET A 63 -9.54 14.72 17.28
N GLY A 64 -8.85 15.67 17.92
CA GLY A 64 -8.70 15.71 19.37
C GLY A 64 -8.01 14.44 19.91
N ALA A 65 -8.65 13.77 20.87
CA ALA A 65 -8.16 12.51 21.45
C ALA A 65 -8.48 11.27 20.59
N SER A 66 -9.28 11.43 19.54
CA SER A 66 -9.77 10.31 18.71
C SER A 66 -8.99 10.18 17.42
N THR A 67 -8.88 8.94 16.92
CA THR A 67 -8.30 8.62 15.61
C THR A 67 -9.37 7.96 14.75
N TYR A 68 -9.63 8.55 13.58
CA TYR A 68 -10.59 8.06 12.60
C TYR A 68 -9.87 7.42 11.43
N ILE A 69 -10.44 6.32 10.93
CA ILE A 69 -9.94 5.60 9.76
C ILE A 69 -11.02 5.64 8.70
N GLU A 70 -10.68 6.22 7.57
CA GLU A 70 -11.55 6.36 6.40
C GLU A 70 -11.00 5.47 5.29
N LYS A 71 -11.89 4.73 4.60
CA LYS A 71 -11.51 3.98 3.41
C LYS A 71 -11.57 4.92 2.21
N LEU A 72 -10.44 5.11 1.53
CA LEU A 72 -10.36 5.92 0.33
C LEU A 72 -10.83 5.16 -0.91
N GLU A 73 -10.82 3.82 -0.85
CA GLU A 73 -11.30 2.98 -1.92
C GLU A 73 -12.18 1.85 -1.37
N ASN A 74 -13.13 1.38 -2.18
CA ASN A 74 -13.89 0.18 -1.88
C ASN A 74 -13.20 -1.06 -2.50
N LYS A 75 -13.76 -2.25 -2.27
CA LYS A 75 -13.19 -3.51 -2.78
C LYS A 75 -13.10 -3.53 -4.31
N TYR A 76 -14.06 -2.94 -5.01
CA TYR A 76 -14.08 -2.86 -6.47
C TYR A 76 -12.92 -1.99 -7.00
N LEU A 77 -12.73 -0.80 -6.42
CA LEU A 77 -11.61 0.08 -6.76
C LEU A 77 -10.25 -0.58 -6.48
N SER A 78 -10.09 -1.26 -5.34
CA SER A 78 -8.88 -2.02 -5.04
C SER A 78 -8.61 -3.14 -6.06
N MET A 79 -9.66 -3.81 -6.57
CA MET A 79 -9.56 -4.81 -7.62
C MET A 79 -9.16 -4.19 -8.97
N MET A 80 -9.74 -3.06 -9.36
CA MET A 80 -9.35 -2.35 -10.59
C MET A 80 -7.87 -1.94 -10.54
N ARG A 81 -7.41 -1.38 -9.41
CA ARG A 81 -5.99 -1.03 -9.23
C ARG A 81 -5.04 -2.21 -9.43
N LYS A 82 -5.43 -3.42 -8.97
CA LYS A 82 -4.64 -4.63 -9.22
C LYS A 82 -4.56 -4.97 -10.71
N ARG A 83 -5.67 -4.85 -11.44
CA ARG A 83 -5.70 -5.09 -12.89
C ARG A 83 -4.82 -4.10 -13.65
N ILE A 84 -4.77 -2.83 -13.25
CA ILE A 84 -3.95 -1.79 -13.92
C ILE A 84 -2.46 -2.20 -13.99
N ILE A 85 -1.94 -2.83 -12.95
CA ILE A 85 -0.51 -3.25 -12.87
C ILE A 85 -0.28 -4.73 -13.21
N ASP A 86 -1.33 -5.47 -13.59
CA ASP A 86 -1.21 -6.89 -13.91
C ASP A 86 -0.55 -7.08 -15.29
N SER A 87 0.69 -7.56 -15.29
CA SER A 87 1.47 -7.79 -16.51
C SER A 87 0.90 -8.90 -17.40
N ASN A 88 -0.02 -9.72 -16.90
CA ASN A 88 -0.69 -10.75 -17.70
C ASN A 88 -1.84 -10.20 -18.55
N LEU A 89 -2.27 -8.96 -18.29
CA LEU A 89 -3.31 -8.29 -19.07
C LEU A 89 -2.71 -7.47 -20.22
N SER A 90 -3.44 -7.42 -21.33
CA SER A 90 -3.07 -6.57 -22.46
C SER A 90 -3.05 -5.10 -22.05
N PHE A 91 -2.29 -4.29 -22.80
CA PHE A 91 -2.26 -2.84 -22.57
C PHE A 91 -3.65 -2.21 -22.62
N LYS A 92 -4.51 -2.70 -23.54
CA LYS A 92 -5.91 -2.26 -23.65
C LYS A 92 -6.70 -2.56 -22.38
N GLU A 93 -6.68 -3.81 -21.90
CA GLU A 93 -7.39 -4.19 -20.67
C GLU A 93 -6.93 -3.42 -19.43
N ARG A 94 -5.63 -3.13 -19.34
CA ARG A 94 -5.07 -2.29 -18.27
C ARG A 94 -5.55 -0.85 -18.36
N THR A 95 -5.63 -0.32 -19.57
CA THR A 95 -6.15 1.04 -19.83
C THR A 95 -7.63 1.14 -19.51
N ASP A 96 -8.43 0.15 -19.92
CA ASP A 96 -9.86 0.09 -19.62
C ASP A 96 -10.07 0.01 -18.09
N ALA A 97 -9.33 -0.84 -17.38
CA ALA A 97 -9.37 -0.90 -15.92
C ALA A 97 -8.96 0.42 -15.24
N MET A 98 -8.03 1.18 -15.83
CA MET A 98 -7.64 2.50 -15.34
C MET A 98 -8.78 3.51 -15.52
N ASN A 99 -9.41 3.53 -16.69
CA ASN A 99 -10.56 4.40 -16.96
C ASN A 99 -11.71 4.09 -16.00
N ASP A 100 -12.03 2.81 -15.80
CA ASP A 100 -13.06 2.36 -14.86
C ASP A 100 -12.74 2.79 -13.42
N TYR A 101 -11.47 2.65 -13.00
CA TYR A 101 -11.02 3.09 -11.67
C TYR A 101 -11.23 4.60 -11.46
N ILE A 102 -10.81 5.42 -12.41
CA ILE A 102 -10.96 6.88 -12.33
C ILE A 102 -12.43 7.30 -12.37
N ASN A 103 -13.23 6.74 -13.28
CA ASN A 103 -14.65 7.03 -13.38
C ASN A 103 -15.40 6.68 -12.08
N ALA A 104 -15.06 5.54 -11.46
CA ALA A 104 -15.65 5.13 -10.20
C ALA A 104 -15.23 6.06 -9.04
N LEU A 105 -13.99 6.55 -9.01
CA LEU A 105 -13.55 7.55 -8.02
C LEU A 105 -14.34 8.86 -8.16
N LEU A 106 -14.43 9.40 -9.37
CA LEU A 106 -15.20 10.64 -9.64
C LEU A 106 -16.68 10.51 -9.26
N THR A 107 -17.26 9.33 -9.53
CA THR A 107 -18.65 9.04 -9.14
C THR A 107 -18.82 9.05 -7.62
N LEU A 108 -17.88 8.46 -6.87
CA LEU A 108 -17.92 8.47 -5.40
C LEU A 108 -17.79 9.88 -4.84
N GLU A 109 -16.85 10.66 -5.36
CA GLU A 109 -16.66 12.07 -4.95
C GLU A 109 -17.91 12.91 -5.22
N THR A 110 -18.53 12.75 -6.39
CA THR A 110 -19.78 13.45 -6.74
C THR A 110 -20.94 13.08 -5.80
N ILE A 111 -21.04 11.80 -5.40
CA ILE A 111 -22.05 11.34 -4.45
C ILE A 111 -21.79 11.91 -3.06
N GLU A 112 -20.54 11.96 -2.61
CA GLU A 112 -20.16 12.53 -1.31
C GLU A 112 -20.43 14.05 -1.26
N ASP A 113 -20.05 14.79 -2.30
CA ASP A 113 -20.37 16.21 -2.43
C ASP A 113 -21.89 16.47 -2.41
N GLY A 114 -22.65 15.60 -3.07
CA GLY A 114 -24.12 15.64 -3.06
C GLY A 114 -24.74 15.31 -1.70
N ARG A 115 -24.05 14.56 -0.84
CA ARG A 115 -24.46 14.27 0.54
C ARG A 115 -24.12 15.41 1.49
N ILE A 116 -22.99 16.08 1.32
CA ILE A 116 -22.56 17.20 2.18
C ILE A 116 -23.43 18.45 1.97
N LYS A 117 -24.03 18.62 0.77
CA LYS A 117 -24.90 19.75 0.44
C LYS A 117 -26.37 19.59 0.87
N LYS A 118 -26.74 18.48 1.51
CA LYS A 118 -28.08 18.25 2.09
C LYS A 118 -28.03 18.31 3.60
#